data_AF-A0A2N1PEI6-F1
#
_entry.id   AF-A0A2N1PEI6-F1
#
_cell.length_a   1.000
_cell.length_b   1.000
_cell.length_c   1.000
_cell.angle_alpha   90.00
_cell.angle_beta   90.00
_cell.angle_gamma   90.00
#
_symmetry.space_group_name_H-M   'P 1'
#
loop_
_entity.id
_entity.type
_entity.pdbx_description
1 polymer ?
#
loop_
_entity_poly.entity_id
_entity_poly.type
_entity_poly.pdbx_seq_one_letter_code
_entity_poly.pdbx_strand_id
1 'polypeptide(L)'
;ILGIDVIYVENHIKNGKFVGDHLHLNATYLLVADENEKLIVKEDENSGVKWFYINEVNDHVTEERIKTVYNKLPNRIKDMPHLS
;
A
#
# COMPACT_ATOMS: atom_id res chain seq x y z
N ILE A 1 -1.59 -14.50 2.79
CA ILE A 1 -2.08 -13.39 1.93
C ILE A 1 -3.15 -12.64 2.74
N LEU A 2 -2.98 -11.33 2.93
CA LEU A 2 -3.90 -10.50 3.71
C LEU A 2 -5.06 -9.98 2.86
N GLY A 3 -4.81 -9.68 1.58
CA GLY A 3 -5.78 -9.09 0.66
C GLY A 3 -5.55 -9.52 -0.79
N ILE A 4 -6.62 -9.56 -1.57
CA ILE A 4 -6.58 -9.65 -3.03
C ILE A 4 -7.52 -8.58 -3.58
N ASP A 5 -7.04 -7.82 -4.57
CA ASP A 5 -7.74 -6.70 -5.19
C ASP A 5 -7.48 -6.65 -6.70
N VAL A 6 -8.45 -6.13 -7.46
CA VAL A 6 -8.24 -5.74 -8.85
C VAL A 6 -8.24 -4.22 -8.89
N ILE A 7 -7.09 -3.63 -9.20
CA ILE A 7 -6.88 -2.19 -9.17
C ILE A 7 -6.76 -1.69 -10.60
N TYR A 8 -7.65 -0.79 -11.01
CA TYR A 8 -7.53 -0.08 -12.27
C TYR A 8 -6.31 0.83 -12.26
N VAL A 9 -5.62 0.97 -13.39
CA VAL A 9 -4.49 1.89 -13.55
C VAL A 9 -4.78 2.74 -14.78
N GLU A 10 -4.91 4.04 -14.55
CA GLU A 10 -5.04 5.03 -15.61
C GLU A 10 -3.78 5.07 -16.47
N ASN A 11 -3.97 5.30 -17.76
CA ASN A 11 -2.90 5.45 -18.72
C ASN A 11 -1.97 6.60 -18.31
N HIS A 12 -0.70 6.42 -18.63
CA HIS A 12 0.35 7.37 -18.28
C HIS A 12 1.56 7.20 -19.20
N ILE A 13 2.51 8.13 -19.07
CA ILE A 13 3.80 8.03 -19.75
C ILE A 13 4.83 7.54 -18.73
N LYS A 14 5.49 6.42 -19.03
CA LYS A 14 6.59 5.88 -18.25
C LYS A 14 7.83 5.76 -19.11
N ASN A 15 8.93 6.39 -18.70
CA ASN A 15 10.20 6.41 -19.45
C ASN A 15 10.03 6.84 -20.92
N GLY A 16 9.22 7.87 -21.16
CA GLY A 16 8.92 8.39 -22.51
C GLY A 16 8.00 7.52 -23.36
N LYS A 17 7.47 6.42 -22.82
CA LYS A 17 6.57 5.50 -23.53
C LYS A 17 5.16 5.57 -22.95
N PHE A 18 4.17 5.58 -23.84
CA PHE A 18 2.76 5.47 -23.45
C PHE A 18 2.47 4.09 -22.88
N VAL A 19 1.80 4.06 -21.73
CA VAL A 19 1.26 2.88 -21.08
C VAL A 19 -0.25 3.06 -21.03
N GLY A 20 -0.99 2.20 -21.72
CA GLY A 20 -2.45 2.26 -21.77
C GLY A 20 -3.10 1.87 -20.44
N ASP A 21 -4.42 2.09 -20.37
CA ASP A 21 -5.21 1.67 -19.22
C ASP A 21 -5.13 0.15 -19.03
N HIS A 22 -4.97 -0.30 -17.78
CA HIS A 22 -4.86 -1.73 -17.46
C HIS A 22 -5.32 -2.03 -16.04
N LEU A 23 -5.40 -3.32 -15.72
CA LEU A 23 -5.77 -3.82 -14.39
C LEU A 23 -4.57 -4.51 -13.74
N HIS A 24 -4.29 -4.18 -12.48
CA HIS A 24 -3.39 -4.94 -11.62
C HIS A 24 -4.19 -5.92 -10.76
N LEU A 25 -3.85 -7.20 -10.82
CA LEU A 25 -4.25 -8.16 -9.79
C LEU A 25 -3.27 -8.04 -8.62
N ASN A 26 -3.67 -7.32 -7.59
CA ASN A 26 -2.85 -7.05 -6.41
C ASN A 26 -3.05 -8.13 -5.35
N ALA A 27 -1.95 -8.63 -4.80
CA ALA A 27 -1.95 -9.46 -3.60
C ALA A 27 -1.21 -8.71 -2.48
N THR A 28 -1.90 -8.48 -1.37
CA THR A 28 -1.36 -7.79 -0.19
C THR A 28 -0.82 -8.80 0.81
N TYR A 29 0.38 -8.57 1.32
CA TYR A 29 1.02 -9.37 2.37
C TYR A 29 1.18 -8.54 3.64
N LEU A 30 1.07 -9.20 4.79
CA LEU A 30 1.37 -8.60 6.09
C LEU A 30 2.85 -8.88 6.40
N LEU A 31 3.60 -7.82 6.72
CA LEU A 31 4.99 -7.88 7.14
C LEU A 31 5.11 -7.20 8.51
N VAL A 32 5.98 -7.72 9.37
CA VAL A 32 6.28 -7.16 10.69
C VAL A 32 7.76 -6.77 10.70
N ALA A 33 8.04 -5.56 11.16
CA ALA A 33 9.38 -5.03 11.32
C ALA A 33 9.47 -4.25 12.65
N ASP A 34 10.69 -4.09 13.17
CA ASP A 34 10.93 -3.30 14.38
C ASP A 34 10.82 -1.81 14.05
N GLU A 35 9.97 -1.08 14.79
CA GLU A 35 9.76 0.36 14.59
C GLU A 35 11.00 1.21 14.91
N ASN A 36 11.98 0.64 15.62
CA ASN A 36 13.25 1.28 15.94
C ASN A 36 14.31 1.10 14.85
N GLU A 37 14.05 0.30 13.81
CA GLU A 37 14.99 0.16 12.69
C GLU A 37 15.14 1.48 11.92
N LYS A 38 16.36 1.71 11.43
CA LYS A 38 16.64 2.90 10.62
C LYS A 38 15.87 2.84 9.32
N LEU A 39 15.02 3.84 9.10
CA LEU A 39 14.33 4.05 7.83
C LEU A 39 15.29 4.52 6.74
N ILE A 40 15.24 3.88 5.58
CA ILE A 40 16.10 4.17 4.44
C ILE A 40 15.21 4.47 3.23
N VAL A 41 15.37 5.67 2.68
CA VAL A 41 14.72 6.08 1.43
C VAL A 41 15.43 5.44 0.24
N LYS A 42 14.66 5.07 -0.77
CA LYS A 42 15.19 4.60 -2.04
C LYS A 42 14.91 5.66 -3.10
N GLU A 43 15.87 6.55 -3.33
CA GLU A 43 15.68 7.78 -4.12
C GLU A 43 15.26 7.54 -5.57
N ASP A 44 15.56 6.37 -6.14
CA ASP A 44 15.10 5.96 -7.48
C ASP A 44 13.62 5.51 -7.51
N GLU A 45 12.95 5.42 -6.35
CA GLU A 45 11.59 4.91 -6.23
C GLU A 45 10.66 5.81 -5.37
N ASN A 46 11.15 6.31 -4.24
CA ASN A 46 10.37 7.10 -3.28
C ASN A 46 11.18 8.27 -2.71
N SER A 47 10.47 9.28 -2.20
CA SER A 47 11.04 10.49 -1.61
C SER A 47 11.07 10.48 -0.08
N GLY A 48 10.53 9.42 0.55
CA GLY A 48 10.37 9.37 1.99
C GLY A 48 9.75 8.06 2.45
N VAL A 49 10.01 7.72 3.71
CA VAL A 49 9.40 6.60 4.43
C VAL A 49 9.23 7.02 5.89
N LYS A 50 8.11 6.62 6.51
CA LYS A 50 7.80 6.92 7.91
C LYS A 50 6.90 5.85 8.51
N TRP A 51 7.00 5.67 9.82
CA TRP A 51 5.99 4.99 10.61
C TRP A 51 4.81 5.94 10.90
N PHE A 52 3.60 5.40 10.92
CA PHE A 52 2.37 6.09 11.31
C PHE A 52 1.36 5.07 11.81
N TYR A 53 0.34 5.51 12.56
CA TYR A 53 -0.64 4.57 13.11
C TYR A 53 -1.62 4.11 12.03
N ILE A 54 -2.07 2.86 12.12
CA ILE A 54 -2.96 2.25 11.11
C ILE A 54 -4.27 3.05 10.93
N ASN A 55 -4.79 3.68 11.98
CA ASN A 55 -5.99 4.52 11.91
C ASN A 55 -5.77 5.88 11.22
N GLU A 56 -4.52 6.29 10.99
CA GLU A 56 -4.15 7.53 10.30
C GLU A 56 -3.96 7.32 8.79
N VAL A 57 -4.21 6.11 8.27
CA VAL A 57 -3.96 5.78 6.85
C VAL A 57 -4.68 6.72 5.87
N ASN A 58 -5.91 7.13 6.19
CA ASN A 58 -6.68 8.02 5.32
C ASN A 58 -6.16 9.46 5.31
N ASP A 59 -5.36 9.86 6.30
CA ASP A 59 -4.74 11.18 6.40
C ASP A 59 -3.46 11.26 5.54
N HIS A 60 -2.95 10.13 5.06
CA HIS A 60 -1.72 10.04 4.27
C HIS A 60 -1.94 9.58 2.83
N VAL A 61 -3.09 8.98 2.52
CA VAL A 61 -3.43 8.52 1.17
C VAL A 61 -4.16 9.61 0.40
N THR A 62 -3.54 10.07 -0.69
CA THR A 62 -4.10 11.10 -1.57
C THR A 62 -5.03 10.53 -2.65
N GLU A 63 -4.83 9.28 -3.04
CA GLU A 63 -5.66 8.60 -4.05
C GLU A 63 -6.91 7.96 -3.41
N GLU A 64 -8.07 8.63 -3.55
CA GLU A 64 -9.36 8.16 -3.00
C GLU A 64 -9.68 6.70 -3.34
N ARG A 65 -9.43 6.29 -4.58
CA ARG A 65 -9.71 4.93 -5.06
C ARG A 65 -8.99 3.85 -4.24
N ILE A 66 -7.78 4.13 -3.75
CA ILE A 66 -6.95 3.17 -3.01
C ILE A 66 -7.39 3.07 -1.55
N LYS A 67 -8.08 4.08 -0.99
CA LYS A 67 -8.55 4.06 0.40
C LYS A 67 -9.43 2.84 0.70
N THR A 68 -10.23 2.37 -0.27
CA THR A 68 -11.05 1.16 -0.12
C THR A 68 -10.21 -0.10 0.11
N VAL A 69 -9.04 -0.20 -0.54
CA VAL A 69 -8.09 -1.30 -0.37
C VAL A 69 -7.49 -1.26 1.03
N TYR A 70 -7.09 -0.09 1.53
CA TYR A 70 -6.51 0.04 2.87
C TYR A 70 -7.53 -0.17 4.00
N ASN A 71 -8.73 0.41 3.89
CA ASN A 71 -9.73 0.40 4.96
C ASN A 71 -10.21 -1.00 5.38
N LYS A 72 -10.09 -2.01 4.52
CA LYS A 72 -10.46 -3.40 4.85
C LYS A 72 -9.36 -4.18 5.58
N LEU A 73 -8.09 -3.76 5.48
CA LEU A 73 -6.96 -4.53 6.02
C LEU A 73 -6.94 -4.60 7.56
N PRO A 74 -7.21 -3.53 8.32
CA PRO A 74 -7.13 -3.56 9.77
C PRO A 74 -8.06 -4.59 10.42
N ASN A 75 -9.28 -4.75 9.87
CA ASN A 75 -10.22 -5.75 10.37
C ASN A 75 -9.69 -7.17 10.14
N ARG A 76 -9.09 -7.43 8.97
CA ARG A 76 -8.48 -8.74 8.68
C ARG A 76 -7.29 -9.04 9.59
N ILE A 77 -6.53 -8.04 9.99
CA ILE A 77 -5.41 -8.21 10.93
C ILE A 77 -5.95 -8.59 12.32
N LYS A 78 -7.02 -7.92 12.80
CA LYS A 78 -7.65 -8.23 14.10
C LYS A 78 -8.18 -9.66 14.19
N ASP A 79 -8.65 -10.21 13.08
CA ASP A 79 -9.17 -11.57 13.01
C ASP A 79 -8.07 -12.65 12.95
N MET A 80 -6.78 -12.28 12.90
CA MET A 80 -5.67 -13.24 12.82
C MET A 80 -5.30 -13.79 14.21
N PRO A 81 -5.34 -15.13 14.41
CA PRO A 81 -5.17 -15.77 15.71
C PRO A 81 -3.74 -15.77 16.27
N HIS A 82 -2.76 -15.27 15.51
CA HIS A 82 -1.33 -15.32 15.88
C HIS A 82 -0.72 -13.94 16.13
N LEU A 83 -1.55 -12.89 16.17
CA LEU A 83 -1.13 -11.49 16.40
C LEU A 83 -1.80 -10.89 17.65
N SER A 84 -2.47 -11.71 18.47
CA SER A 84 -3.08 -11.37 19.76
C SER A 84 -2.17 -11.74 20.93
#